data_AF-A0A924N010-F1
#
_entry.id   AF-A0A924N010-F1
#
_cell.length_a   1.000
_cell.length_b   1.000
_cell.length_c   1.000
_cell.angle_alpha   90.00
_cell.angle_beta   90.00
_cell.angle_gamma   90.00
#
_symmetry.space_group_name_H-M   'P 1'
#
loop_
_entity.id
_entity.type
_entity.pdbx_description
1 polymer ?
#
loop_
_entity_poly.entity_id
_entity_poly.type
_entity_poly.pdbx_seq_one_letter_code
_entity_poly.pdbx_strand_id
1 'polypeptide(L)' 'DVGLKAVGVPMPGGLSNRTSYVIAPNGKILMAYSDGNFAGHVTQTMDAVKAYKAAKK' A
#
# COMPACT_ATOMS: atom_id res chain seq x y z
N ASP A 1 -2.12 -6.07 13.32
CA ASP A 1 -2.48 -4.65 13.47
C ASP A 1 -1.44 -3.83 12.73
N VAL A 2 -1.73 -3.38 11.50
CA VAL A 2 -0.82 -2.52 10.73
C VAL A 2 -1.36 -1.10 10.89
N GLY A 3 -0.82 -0.38 11.88
CA GLY A 3 -1.31 0.94 12.25
C GLY A 3 -1.18 1.94 11.10
N LEU A 4 -2.31 2.36 10.55
CA LEU A 4 -2.41 3.45 9.58
C LEU A 4 -2.16 4.77 10.31
N LYS A 5 -0.92 5.29 10.26
CA LYS A 5 -0.62 6.65 10.70
C LYS A 5 -0.81 7.63 9.54
N ALA A 6 -2.05 8.08 9.35
CA ALA A 6 -2.31 9.30 8.59
C ALA A 6 -1.94 10.50 9.47
N VAL A 7 -0.69 10.95 9.40
CA VAL A 7 -0.26 12.18 10.07
C VAL A 7 -0.73 13.35 9.23
N GLY A 8 -1.71 14.09 9.77
CA GLY A 8 -2.47 15.15 9.12
C GLY A 8 -1.64 16.36 8.69
N VAL A 9 -1.14 16.33 7.46
CA VAL A 9 -0.74 17.54 6.74
C VAL A 9 -1.92 17.96 5.86
N PRO A 10 -2.47 19.19 6.01
CA PRO A 10 -3.52 19.67 5.13
C PRO A 10 -2.93 19.86 3.72
N MET A 11 -3.24 18.92 2.82
CA MET A 11 -2.90 19.02 1.40
C MET A 11 -3.67 20.21 0.81
N PRO A 12 -3.00 21.19 0.16
CA PRO A 12 -3.69 22.32 -0.43
C PRO A 12 -4.61 21.83 -1.56
N GLY A 13 -5.91 22.02 -1.40
CA GLY A 13 -6.92 21.87 -2.46
C GLY A 13 -7.26 20.45 -2.91
N GLY A 14 -8.17 19.77 -2.19
CA GLY A 14 -8.99 18.67 -2.74
C GLY A 14 -8.28 17.41 -3.27
N LEU A 15 -6.96 17.29 -3.11
CA LEU A 15 -6.20 16.15 -3.59
C LEU A 15 -6.25 15.01 -2.57
N SER A 16 -6.82 13.88 -2.97
CA SER A 16 -6.81 12.64 -2.19
C SER A 16 -5.42 12.01 -2.19
N ASN A 17 -4.96 11.53 -1.03
CA ASN A 17 -3.72 10.77 -0.94
C ASN A 17 -3.86 9.42 -1.65
N ARG A 18 -2.92 9.08 -2.54
CA ARG A 18 -2.93 7.80 -3.25
C ARG A 18 -2.33 6.73 -2.36
N THR A 19 -3.10 5.70 -2.05
CA THR A 19 -2.63 4.56 -1.27
C THR A 19 -2.97 3.25 -1.97
N SER A 20 -1.99 2.37 -2.12
CA SER A 20 -2.18 1.01 -2.64
C SER A 20 -1.99 -0.02 -1.52
N TYR A 21 -2.85 -1.04 -1.52
CA TYR A 21 -2.83 -2.11 -0.53
C TYR A 21 -2.64 -3.46 -1.21
N VAL A 22 -1.93 -4.36 -0.55
CA VAL A 22 -1.92 -5.79 -0.88
C VAL A 22 -2.56 -6.55 0.27
N ILE A 23 -3.66 -7.25 -0.02
CA ILE A 23 -4.47 -7.94 0.97
C ILE A 23 -4.44 -9.44 0.65
N ALA A 24 -4.02 -10.25 1.61
CA ALA A 24 -4.02 -11.70 1.49
C ALA A 24 -5.46 -12.26 1.48
N PRO A 25 -5.69 -13.49 0.98
CA PRO A 25 -7.01 -14.12 0.98
C PRO A 25 -7.66 -14.25 2.36
N ASN A 26 -6.88 -14.23 3.44
CA ASN A 26 -7.37 -14.25 4.82
C ASN A 26 -7.69 -12.85 5.37
N GLY A 27 -7.72 -11.82 4.52
CA GLY A 27 -7.99 -10.43 4.91
C GLY A 27 -6.81 -9.69 5.55
N LYS A 28 -5.64 -10.32 5.69
CA LYS A 28 -4.46 -9.65 6.25
C LYS A 28 -3.86 -8.68 5.24
N ILE A 29 -3.67 -7.43 5.67
CA ILE A 29 -2.90 -6.45 4.90
C ILE A 29 -1.42 -6.86 4.96
N LEU A 30 -0.87 -7.20 3.80
CA LEU A 30 0.53 -7.56 3.62
C LEU A 30 1.39 -6.31 3.38
N MET A 31 0.83 -5.31 2.72
CA MET A 31 1.53 -4.09 2.34
C MET A 31 0.56 -2.92 2.18
N ALA A 32 1.01 -1.73 2.56
CA ALA A 32 0.35 -0.46 2.30
C ALA A 32 1.40 0.54 1.80
N TYR A 33 1.15 1.17 0.67
CA TYR A 33 2.04 2.17 0.06
C TYR A 33 1.29 3.46 -0.17
N SER A 34 1.67 4.52 0.53
CA SER A 34 1.11 5.87 0.36
C SER A 34 2.19 6.77 -0.19
N ASP A 35 2.01 7.23 -1.43
CA ASP A 35 2.91 8.19 -2.06
C ASP A 35 2.11 9.13 -2.98
N GLY A 36 2.56 10.38 -3.10
CA GLY A 36 1.92 11.37 -3.98
C GLY A 36 2.23 11.13 -5.45
N ASN A 37 3.33 10.43 -5.76
CA ASN A 37 3.74 10.06 -7.09
C ASN A 37 3.08 8.73 -7.51
N PHE A 38 2.54 8.68 -8.72
CA PHE A 38 1.96 7.45 -9.27
C PHE A 38 3.02 6.38 -9.59
N ALA A 39 4.27 6.81 -9.81
CA ALA A 39 5.36 5.91 -10.15
C ALA A 39 5.70 4.98 -8.97
N GLY A 40 5.91 3.70 -9.27
CA GLY A 40 6.34 2.71 -8.27
C GLY A 40 5.21 1.97 -7.55
N HIS A 41 3.97 2.48 -7.55
CA HIS A 41 2.82 1.78 -6.94
C HIS A 41 2.66 0.35 -7.49
N VAL A 42 2.77 0.17 -8.80
CA VAL A 42 2.62 -1.14 -9.45
C VAL A 42 3.78 -2.07 -9.11
N THR A 43 5.01 -1.59 -9.21
CA THR A 43 6.20 -2.41 -8.92
C THR A 43 6.19 -2.90 -7.48
N GLN A 44 5.98 -1.99 -6.51
CA GLN A 44 5.99 -2.36 -5.09
C GLN A 44 4.86 -3.31 -4.71
N THR A 45 3.65 -3.09 -5.23
CA THR A 45 2.52 -3.99 -4.95
C THR A 45 2.74 -5.36 -5.59
N MET A 46 3.24 -5.41 -6.82
CA MET A 46 3.55 -6.68 -7.50
C MET A 46 4.66 -7.45 -6.78
N ASP A 47 5.68 -6.77 -6.28
CA ASP A 47 6.76 -7.40 -5.53
C ASP A 47 6.26 -7.97 -4.19
N ALA A 48 5.37 -7.25 -3.49
CA ALA A 48 4.72 -7.76 -2.29
C ALA A 48 3.85 -9.01 -2.58
N VAL A 49 3.14 -9.05 -3.71
CA VAL A 49 2.38 -10.24 -4.15
C VAL A 49 3.30 -11.41 -4.47
N LYS A 50 4.40 -11.18 -5.19
CA LYS A 50 5.39 -12.22 -5.50
C LYS A 50 6.04 -12.79 -4.24
N ALA A 51 6.43 -11.92 -3.30
CA ALA A 51 6.98 -12.32 -2.01
C ALA A 51 5.98 -13.18 -1.21
N TYR A 52 4.71 -12.78 -1.19
CA TYR A 52 3.65 -13.59 -0.58
C TYR A 52 3.50 -14.96 -1.23
N LYS A 53 3.49 -15.02 -2.56
CA LYS A 53 3.40 -16.28 -3.31
C LYS A 53 4.60 -17.18 -3.04
N ALA A 54 5.81 -16.62 -2.99
CA ALA A 54 7.04 -17.36 -2.71
C ALA A 54 7.06 -17.93 -1.27
N ALA A 55 6.59 -17.17 -0.28
CA ALA A 55 6.50 -17.61 1.11
C ALA A 55 5.38 -18.63 1.37
N LYS A 56 4.45 -18.81 0.42
CA LYS A 56 3.34 -19.77 0.47
C LYS A 56 3.62 -21.06 -0.29
N LYS A 57 4.75 -21.15 -1.00
CA LYS A 57 5.22 -22.35 -1.68
C LYS A 57 6.02 -23.21 -0.71
#